data_AF-A0A2H9MPE2-F1
#
_entry.id   AF-A0A2H9MPE2-F1
#
_cell.length_a   1.000
_cell.length_b   1.000
_cell.length_c   1.000
_cell.angle_alpha   90.00
_cell.angle_beta   90.00
_cell.angle_gamma   90.00
#
_symmetry.space_group_name_H-M   'P 1'
#
loop_
_entity.id
_entity.type
_entity.pdbx_description
1 polymer ?
#
loop_
_entity_poly.entity_id
_entity_poly.type
_entity_poly.pdbx_seq_one_letter_code
_entity_poly.pdbx_strand_id
1 'polypeptide(L)' 'KDNLILRLTSDEWDKVLETNLKGAFLMTKHVLRYMLKDRFGRIVNISS' A
#
# COMPACT_ATOMS: atom_id res chain seq x y z
N LYS A 1 -8.69 7.79 -10.54
CA LYS A 1 -9.98 7.87 -11.27
C LYS A 1 -10.96 8.25 -10.21
N ASP A 2 -11.39 9.50 -10.21
CA ASP A 2 -12.13 10.04 -9.09
C ASP A 2 -13.60 9.96 -9.45
N ASN A 3 -14.33 9.21 -8.65
CA ASN A 3 -15.75 8.97 -8.83
C ASN A 3 -16.45 9.40 -7.55
N LEU A 4 -17.68 9.90 -7.68
CA LEU A 4 -18.49 10.19 -6.50
C LEU A 4 -18.76 8.87 -5.78
N ILE A 5 -18.71 8.88 -4.45
CA ILE A 5 -18.85 7.65 -3.64
C ILE A 5 -20.16 6.90 -3.96
N LEU A 6 -21.22 7.63 -4.33
CA LEU A 6 -22.52 7.09 -4.74
C LEU A 6 -22.48 6.25 -6.03
N ARG A 7 -21.41 6.37 -6.83
CA ARG A 7 -21.24 5.69 -8.12
C ARG A 7 -20.02 4.77 -8.14
N LEU A 8 -19.30 4.70 -7.02
CA LEU A 8 -18.11 3.87 -6.91
C LEU A 8 -18.55 2.41 -6.79
N THR A 9 -18.07 1.58 -7.70
CA THR A 9 -18.30 0.13 -7.57
C THR A 9 -17.34 -0.47 -6.54
N SER A 10 -17.70 -1.62 -5.98
CA SER A 10 -16.79 -2.35 -5.09
C SER A 10 -15.45 -2.65 -5.76
N ASP A 11 -15.44 -3.03 -7.03
CA ASP A 11 -14.20 -3.31 -7.77
C ASP A 11 -13.31 -2.06 -7.92
N GLU A 12 -13.91 -0.88 -8.15
CA GLU A 12 -13.18 0.38 -8.22
C GLU A 12 -12.59 0.75 -6.86
N TRP A 13 -13.35 0.55 -5.78
CA TRP A 13 -12.88 0.75 -4.42
C TRP A 13 -11.72 -0.19 -4.06
N ASP A 14 -11.88 -1.48 -4.35
CA ASP A 14 -10.85 -2.50 -4.10
C ASP A 14 -9.58 -2.21 -4.87
N LYS A 15 -9.69 -1.71 -6.11
CA LYS A 15 -8.53 -1.33 -6.92
C LYS A 15 -7.72 -0.18 -6.29
N VAL A 16 -8.38 0.78 -5.66
CA VAL A 16 -7.72 1.87 -4.93
C VAL A 16 -6.99 1.32 -3.71
N LEU A 17 -7.62 0.42 -2.94
CA LEU A 17 -7.04 -0.22 -1.77
C LEU A 17 -5.86 -1.15 -2.11
N GLU A 18 -5.99 -1.97 -3.15
CA GLU A 18 -4.92 -2.84 -3.66
C GLU A 18 -3.66 -2.02 -3.97
N THR A 19 -3.83 -0.87 -4.61
CA THR A 19 -2.71 -0.02 -5.05
C THR A 19 -2.09 0.75 -3.88
N ASN A 20 -2.91 1.46 -3.10
CA ASN A 20 -2.39 2.43 -2.13
C ASN A 20 -2.03 1.80 -0.79
N LEU A 21 -2.74 0.75 -0.37
CA LEU A 21 -2.55 0.15 0.95
C LEU A 21 -1.86 -1.21 0.86
N LYS A 22 -2.44 -2.13 0.09
CA LYS A 22 -1.93 -3.51 0.04
C LYS A 22 -0.56 -3.57 -0.64
N GLY A 23 -0.33 -2.79 -1.70
CA GLY A 23 0.99 -2.66 -2.34
C GLY A 23 2.09 -2.26 -1.35
N ALA A 24 1.86 -1.20 -0.56
CA ALA A 24 2.80 -0.73 0.44
C ALA A 24 3.06 -1.78 1.54
N PHE A 25 2.01 -2.47 2.00
CA PHE A 25 2.13 -3.56 2.97
C PHE A 25 2.96 -4.73 2.43
N LEU A 26 2.69 -5.18 1.20
CA LEU A 26 3.38 -6.32 0.59
C LEU A 26 4.87 -6.01 0.40
N MET A 27 5.22 -4.82 -0.10
CA MET A 27 6.61 -4.40 -0.25
C MET A 27 7.33 -4.39 1.11
N THR A 28 6.71 -3.75 2.11
CA THR A 28 7.23 -3.70 3.48
C THR A 28 7.50 -5.10 4.03
N LYS A 29 6.53 -6.02 3.90
CA LYS A 29 6.66 -7.41 4.37
C LYS A 29 7.84 -8.16 3.76
N HIS A 30 8.09 -7.98 2.46
CA HIS A 30 9.18 -8.66 1.77
C HIS A 30 10.56 -8.10 2.12
N VAL A 31 10.67 -6.78 2.30
CA VAL A 31 11.95 -6.11 2.59
C VAL A 31 12.34 -6.22 4.07
N LEU A 32 11.37 -6.36 4.97
CA LEU A 32 11.59 -6.33 6.43
C LEU A 32 12.64 -7.37 6.90
N ARG A 33 12.61 -8.58 6.34
CA ARG A 33 13.57 -9.64 6.72
C ARG A 33 15.03 -9.22 6.49
N TYR A 34 15.30 -8.51 5.40
CA TYR A 34 16.64 -8.05 5.05
C TYR A 34 17.07 -6.89 5.96
N MET A 35 16.18 -5.92 6.21
CA MET A 35 16.44 -4.81 7.13
C MET A 35 16.73 -5.28 8.56
N LEU A 36 16.02 -6.32 9.02
CA LEU A 36 16.27 -6.93 10.33
C LEU A 36 17.65 -7.60 10.40
N LYS A 37 18.06 -8.30 9.32
CA LYS A 37 19.38 -8.92 9.22
C LYS A 37 20.50 -7.86 9.26
N ASP A 38 20.32 -6.77 8.53
CA ASP A 38 21.30 -5.70 8.42
C ASP A 38 21.24 -4.72 9.62
N ARG A 39 20.29 -4.95 10.55
CA ARG A 39 19.99 -4.11 11.73
C ARG A 39 19.77 -2.63 11.40
N PHE A 40 19.40 -2.34 10.15
CA PHE A 40 19.20 -1.01 9.65
C PHE A 40 18.24 -1.01 8.47
N GLY A 41 17.46 0.07 8.34
CA GLY A 41 16.48 0.25 7.30
C GLY A 41 15.50 1.36 7.67
N ARG A 42 14.96 2.03 6.65
CA ARG A 42 13.91 3.04 6.79
C ARG A 42 12.92 2.84 5.66
N ILE A 43 11.63 2.83 5.99
CA ILE A 43 10.52 2.78 5.05
C ILE A 43 9.74 4.06 5.26
N VAL A 44 9.46 4.78 4.18
CA VAL A 44 8.66 6.02 4.20
C VAL A 44 7.44 5.79 3.32
N ASN A 45 6.27 5.71 3.94
CA ASN A 45 5.00 5.67 3.22
C ASN A 45 4.51 7.10 3.01
N ILE A 46 4.18 7.43 1.77
CA ILE A 46 3.60 8.73 1.43
C ILE A 46 2.08 8.58 1.49
N SER A 47 1.46 9.39 2.35
CA SER A 47 0.00 9.48 2.47
C SER A 47 -0.48 10.83 1.95
N SER A 48 -1.72 10.87 1.48
CA SER A 48 -2.44 12.06 0.98
C SER A 48 -3.70 12.33 1.79
#